data_AF-K1TNL4-F1
#
_entry.id   AF-K1TNL4-F1
#
_cell.length_a   1.000
_cell.length_b   1.000
_cell.length_c   1.000
_cell.angle_alpha   90.00
_cell.angle_beta   90.00
_cell.angle_gamma   90.00
#
_symmetry.space_group_name_H-M   'P 1'
#
loop_
_entity.id
_entity.type
_entity.pdbx_description
1 polymer ?
#
loop_
_entity_poly.entity_id
_entity_poly.type
_entity_poly.pdbx_seq_one_letter_code
_entity_poly.pdbx_strand_id
1 'polypeptide(L)'
;KSNGKLKLMAFCLDASKSECKNNIKRDSIACPIICNGEMLEDKTLKKLGLGNLPDNIILQNGKIIARGMKKQELYNKLDQLTKINTFELVKNP
;
A
#
# COMPACT_ATOMS: atom_id res chain seq x y z
N LYS A 1 7.55 11.60 7.86
CA LYS A 1 7.18 10.27 8.45
C LYS A 1 5.75 10.37 8.98
N SER A 2 4.90 9.34 8.82
CA SER A 2 3.46 9.37 9.17
C SER A 2 3.13 9.22 10.66
N ASN A 3 4.12 9.23 11.56
CA ASN A 3 3.96 8.99 13.01
C ASN A 3 3.14 7.72 13.32
N GLY A 4 3.35 6.65 12.55
CA GLY A 4 2.66 5.37 12.72
C GLY A 4 1.25 5.28 12.10
N LYS A 5 0.70 6.39 11.60
CA LYS A 5 -0.66 6.46 11.02
C LYS A 5 -0.80 5.81 9.65
N LEU A 6 0.31 5.60 8.96
CA LEU A 6 0.36 4.93 7.66
C LEU A 6 1.33 3.76 7.72
N LYS A 7 0.87 2.59 7.32
CA LYS A 7 1.66 1.39 7.09
C LYS A 7 1.56 1.02 5.60
N LEU A 8 2.67 0.55 5.05
CA LEU A 8 2.77 0.11 3.66
C LEU A 8 3.13 -1.37 3.65
N MET A 9 2.49 -2.13 2.78
CA MET A 9 2.79 -3.53 2.48
C MET A 9 2.63 -3.71 0.97
N ALA A 10 3.50 -4.52 0.36
CA ALA A 10 3.41 -4.86 -1.05
C ALA A 10 3.18 -6.36 -1.24
N PHE A 11 2.45 -6.71 -2.31
CA PHE A 11 2.36 -8.06 -2.80
C PHE A 11 3.23 -8.18 -4.04
N CYS A 12 4.11 -9.17 -4.04
CA CYS A 12 4.99 -9.50 -5.14
C CYS A 12 4.43 -10.70 -5.90
N LEU A 13 4.49 -10.60 -7.22
CA LEU A 13 3.92 -11.54 -8.19
C LEU A 13 4.99 -12.35 -8.94
N ASP A 14 6.23 -12.30 -8.47
CA ASP A 14 7.32 -13.07 -9.05
C ASP A 14 7.05 -14.57 -8.88
N ALA A 15 7.51 -15.36 -9.85
CA ALA A 15 7.25 -16.80 -9.88
C ALA A 15 7.99 -17.58 -8.78
N SER A 16 8.91 -16.93 -8.07
CA SER A 16 9.68 -17.55 -7.00
C SER A 16 10.11 -16.57 -5.92
N LYS A 17 10.34 -17.10 -4.71
CA LYS A 17 10.91 -16.33 -3.60
C LYS A 17 12.33 -15.83 -3.88
N SER A 18 13.11 -16.55 -4.69
CA SER A 18 14.46 -16.14 -5.08
C SER A 18 14.45 -14.92 -6.01
N GLU A 19 13.57 -14.93 -7.00
CA GLU A 19 13.38 -13.80 -7.92
C GLU A 19 12.89 -12.56 -7.16
N CYS A 20 11.88 -12.73 -6.30
CA CYS A 20 11.41 -11.69 -5.39
C CYS A 20 12.55 -11.06 -4.57
N LYS A 21 13.38 -11.89 -3.93
CA LYS A 21 14.53 -11.39 -3.14
C LYS A 21 15.55 -10.62 -3.98
N ASN A 22 15.81 -11.07 -5.20
CA ASN A 22 16.74 -10.40 -6.10
C ASN A 22 16.19 -9.03 -6.55
N ASN A 23 14.91 -9.00 -6.92
CA ASN A 23 14.21 -7.76 -7.32
C ASN A 23 14.15 -6.76 -6.16
N ILE A 24 13.81 -7.19 -4.95
CA ILE A 24 13.79 -6.35 -3.75
C ILE A 24 15.15 -5.70 -3.48
N LYS A 25 16.25 -6.48 -3.60
CA LYS A 25 17.62 -5.98 -3.40
C LYS A 25 17.99 -4.97 -4.47
N ARG A 26 17.72 -5.28 -5.74
CA ARG A 26 18.04 -4.41 -6.88
C ARG A 26 17.30 -3.08 -6.78
N ASP A 27 16.02 -3.11 -6.41
CA ASP A 27 15.14 -1.94 -6.43
C ASP A 27 15.09 -1.22 -5.07
N SER A 28 15.90 -1.66 -4.09
CA SER A 28 16.01 -1.06 -2.75
C SER A 28 14.67 -0.91 -2.03
N ILE A 29 13.77 -1.90 -2.16
CA ILE A 29 12.43 -1.83 -1.57
C ILE A 29 12.51 -2.11 -0.06
N ALA A 30 12.05 -1.17 0.76
CA ALA A 30 12.19 -1.21 2.22
C ALA A 30 10.90 -1.53 2.99
N CYS A 31 9.79 -1.84 2.33
CA CYS A 31 8.53 -2.21 2.99
C CYS A 31 8.38 -3.74 3.13
N PRO A 32 7.51 -4.22 4.04
CA PRO A 32 7.13 -5.63 4.09
C PRO A 32 6.52 -6.09 2.75
N ILE A 33 6.99 -7.23 2.25
CA ILE A 33 6.55 -7.83 0.98
C ILE A 33 6.03 -9.25 1.22
N ILE A 34 4.87 -9.56 0.66
CA ILE A 34 4.31 -10.90 0.59
C ILE A 34 4.61 -11.48 -0.80
N CYS A 35 5.19 -12.67 -0.84
CA CYS A 35 5.46 -13.42 -2.07
C CYS A 35 5.30 -14.92 -1.81
N ASN A 36 4.31 -15.57 -2.41
CA ASN A 36 4.12 -17.02 -2.34
C ASN A 36 4.54 -17.75 -3.63
N GLY A 37 4.85 -17.04 -4.72
CA GLY A 37 5.25 -17.64 -5.99
C GLY A 37 4.06 -18.13 -6.83
N GLU A 38 2.82 -17.86 -6.41
CA GLU A 38 1.62 -18.28 -7.15
C GLU A 38 1.26 -17.30 -8.28
N MET A 39 2.00 -16.20 -8.44
CA MET A 39 1.75 -15.18 -9.45
C MET A 39 0.26 -14.75 -9.43
N LEU A 40 -0.37 -14.59 -10.60
CA LEU A 40 -1.79 -14.21 -10.73
C LEU A 40 -2.75 -15.23 -10.11
N GLU A 41 -2.29 -16.45 -9.79
CA GLU A 41 -3.09 -17.49 -9.14
C GLU A 41 -3.19 -17.33 -7.62
N ASP A 42 -2.47 -16.37 -7.02
CA ASP A 42 -2.54 -16.06 -5.59
C ASP A 42 -3.99 -15.79 -5.13
N LYS A 43 -4.47 -16.65 -4.23
CA LYS A 43 -5.85 -16.58 -3.72
C LYS A 43 -6.14 -15.30 -2.93
N THR A 44 -5.14 -14.72 -2.28
CA THR A 44 -5.24 -13.44 -1.56
C THR A 44 -5.43 -12.30 -2.54
N LEU A 45 -4.64 -12.24 -3.61
CA LEU A 45 -4.79 -11.23 -4.66
C LEU A 45 -6.16 -11.30 -5.33
N LYS A 46 -6.63 -12.51 -5.66
CA LYS A 46 -7.99 -12.74 -6.19
C LYS A 46 -9.08 -12.25 -5.23
N LYS A 47 -8.97 -12.56 -3.94
CA LYS A 47 -9.92 -12.10 -2.89
C LYS A 47 -9.91 -10.59 -2.69
N LEU A 48 -8.73 -9.97 -2.78
CA LEU A 48 -8.59 -8.52 -2.72
C LEU A 48 -9.01 -7.85 -4.04
N GLY A 49 -9.18 -8.63 -5.12
CA GLY A 49 -9.48 -8.15 -6.47
C GLY A 49 -8.35 -7.33 -7.10
N LEU A 50 -7.10 -7.64 -6.76
CA LEU A 50 -5.89 -7.00 -7.28
C LEU A 50 -5.46 -7.69 -8.59
N GLY A 51 -6.28 -7.54 -9.65
CA GLY A 51 -6.05 -8.22 -10.95
C GLY A 51 -5.43 -7.35 -12.03
N ASN A 52 -5.45 -6.02 -11.89
CA ASN A 52 -5.01 -5.08 -12.93
C ASN A 52 -3.67 -4.43 -12.53
N LEU A 53 -2.56 -5.00 -12.98
CA LEU A 53 -1.24 -4.60 -12.50
C LEU A 53 -0.65 -3.40 -13.26
N PRO A 54 0.09 -2.51 -12.57
CA PRO A 54 0.22 -2.41 -11.12
C PRO A 54 -1.08 -1.89 -10.48
N ASP A 55 -1.43 -2.42 -9.31
CA ASP A 55 -2.62 -2.01 -8.56
C ASP A 55 -2.26 -1.57 -7.14
N ASN A 56 -3.15 -0.83 -6.48
CA ASN A 56 -3.06 -0.47 -5.08
C ASN A 56 -4.45 -0.42 -4.44
N ILE A 57 -4.50 -0.68 -3.14
CA ILE A 57 -5.68 -0.46 -2.30
C ILE A 57 -5.29 0.33 -1.07
N ILE A 58 -6.20 1.19 -0.60
CA ILE A 58 -6.09 1.80 0.73
C ILE A 58 -7.11 1.15 1.65
N LEU A 59 -6.62 0.64 2.77
CA LEU A 59 -7.42 0.10 3.86
C LEU A 59 -7.46 1.09 5.02
N GLN A 60 -8.65 1.31 5.57
CA GLN A 60 -8.85 2.07 6.81
C GLN A 60 -9.90 1.35 7.66
N ASN A 61 -9.57 1.06 8.92
CA ASN A 61 -10.45 0.36 9.87
C ASN A 61 -11.06 -0.93 9.29
N GLY A 62 -10.24 -1.74 8.61
CA GLY A 62 -10.65 -3.01 8.00
C GLY A 62 -11.46 -2.90 6.70
N LYS A 63 -11.66 -1.70 6.16
CA LYS A 63 -12.44 -1.46 4.93
C LYS A 63 -11.56 -0.91 3.81
N ILE A 64 -11.80 -1.35 2.58
CA ILE A 64 -11.19 -0.76 1.38
C ILE A 64 -11.88 0.57 1.12
N ILE A 65 -11.14 1.67 1.15
CA ILE A 65 -11.65 3.03 0.94
C ILE A 65 -11.21 3.66 -0.38
N ALA A 66 -10.27 3.02 -1.08
CA ALA A 66 -9.83 3.39 -2.43
C ALA A 66 -9.09 2.22 -3.09
N ARG A 67 -9.06 2.21 -4.43
CA ARG A 67 -8.40 1.20 -5.28
C ARG A 67 -7.89 1.81 -6.57
N GLY A 68 -6.82 1.25 -7.14
CA GLY A 68 -6.42 1.52 -8.52
C GLY A 68 -6.03 2.97 -8.78
N MET A 69 -5.61 3.69 -7.72
CA MET A 69 -5.32 5.11 -7.84
C MET A 69 -4.01 5.31 -8.58
N LYS A 70 -4.00 6.28 -9.49
CA LYS A 70 -2.76 6.71 -10.13
C LYS A 70 -1.87 7.42 -9.11
N LYS A 71 -0.56 7.50 -9.39
CA LYS A 71 0.46 8.07 -8.50
C LYS A 71 0.04 9.37 -7.81
N GLN A 72 -0.42 10.37 -8.56
CA GLN A 72 -0.80 11.67 -7.99
C GLN A 72 -2.05 11.58 -7.11
N GLU A 73 -3.06 10.82 -7.55
CA GLU A 73 -4.29 10.61 -6.80
C GLU A 73 -4.03 9.87 -5.48
N LEU A 74 -3.16 8.86 -5.53
CA LEU A 74 -2.70 8.11 -4.35
C LEU A 74 -2.04 9.05 -3.34
N TYR A 75 -1.09 9.89 -3.77
CA TYR A 75 -0.44 10.85 -2.86
C TYR A 75 -1.43 11.85 -2.27
N ASN A 76 -2.30 12.43 -3.10
CA ASN A 76 -3.33 13.36 -2.62
C ASN A 76 -4.24 12.71 -1.58
N LYS A 77 -4.64 11.45 -1.80
CA LYS A 77 -5.48 10.70 -0.87
C LYS A 77 -4.74 10.39 0.44
N LEU A 78 -3.47 9.98 0.38
CA LEU A 78 -2.65 9.73 1.56
C LEU A 78 -2.45 11.02 2.38
N ASP A 79 -2.23 12.15 1.73
CA ASP A 79 -2.11 13.44 2.41
C ASP A 79 -3.42 13.82 3.12
N GLN A 80 -4.58 13.66 2.46
CA GLN A 80 -5.88 13.88 3.10
C GLN A 80 -6.08 13.01 4.36
N LEU A 81 -5.66 11.75 4.31
CA LEU A 81 -5.85 10.79 5.40
C LEU A 81 -4.84 10.95 6.54
N THR A 82 -3.67 11.53 6.27
CA THR A 82 -2.56 11.62 7.25
C THR A 82 -2.36 13.01 7.81
N LYS A 83 -2.94 14.05 7.20
CA LYS A 83 -2.98 15.39 7.77
C LYS A 83 -3.59 15.35 9.18
N ILE A 84 -2.85 15.90 10.13
CA ILE A 84 -3.37 16.21 11.46
C ILE A 84 -4.30 17.39 11.26
N ASN A 85 -5.56 17.28 11.69
CA ASN A 85 -6.42 18.46 11.86
C ASN A 85 -5.83 19.29 13.01
N THR A 86 -4.90 20.21 12.73
CA THR A 86 -4.32 21.15 13.70
C THR A 86 -5.28 22.27 14.11
N PHE A 87 -6.60 22.10 13.94
CA PHE A 87 -7.59 23.16 14.19
C PHE A 87 -8.23 23.14 15.59
N GLU A 88 -7.75 22.33 16.55
CA GLU A 88 -8.35 22.27 17.90
C GLU A 88 -7.55 22.91 19.06
N LEU A 89 -6.48 23.67 18.82
CA LEU A 89 -5.72 24.28 19.94
C LEU A 89 -5.38 25.78 19.81
N VAL A 90 -6.18 26.58 19.09
CA VAL A 90 -6.17 28.04 19.28
C VAL A 90 -7.57 28.62 19.09
N LYS A 91 -8.45 28.40 20.05
CA LYS A 91 -9.58 29.31 20.33
C LYS A 91 -9.87 29.32 21.83
N ASN A 92 -9.18 30.19 22.55
CA ASN A 92 -9.87 31.24 23.29
C ASN A 92 -8.89 32.38 23.61
N PRO A 93 -9.30 33.65 23.39
CA PRO A 93 -8.60 34.81 23.93
C PRO A 93 -8.67 34.87 25.46
#